data_AF-X6PCZ8-F1
#
_entry.id   AF-X6PCZ8-F1
#
_cell.length_a   1.000
_cell.length_b   1.000
_cell.length_c   1.000
_cell.angle_alpha   90.00
_cell.angle_beta   90.00
_cell.angle_gamma   90.00
#
_symmetry.space_group_name_H-M   'P 1'
#
loop_
_entity.id
_entity.type
_entity.pdbx_description
1 polymer ?
#
loop_
_entity_poly.entity_id
_entity_poly.type
_entity_poly.pdbx_seq_one_letter_code
_entity_poly.pdbx_strand_id
1 'polypeptide(L)'
;MLMSPDKSQCIKLRQKNKRKYPPLSLHLVDAKIPETNQVKYLGLIMDSQLNYRDHINYVYGKAARKLGYLTFLCSYKGIRPSLSVYNLLYKTIIRPNLEIQRIAMCRILGVMQITAYDTVNIIAQMPYLELRRQEEELKLFQRCKIFSDRFPNHNLSQAYQLWKRDHDVQPGKRFCWLGKLSSLSLARINISSAELEGFDITLKSGQTHICTSTHVSVTPHSTKSPFQRWSVPTPSQILASLDENCVVVFADASTMPNPGIGWVGLFIQDQSLSNWLEFEIPIQGITTSIGSEIQAIKIALEYVAKNYQ
;
A
#
# COMPACT_ATOMS: atom_id res chain seq x y z
N MET A 1 -15.12 -25.60 4.86
CA MET A 1 -15.95 -24.41 5.08
C MET A 1 -17.41 -24.81 4.83
N LEU A 2 -18.24 -24.93 5.86
CA LEU A 2 -19.66 -25.27 5.72
C LEU A 2 -20.48 -23.99 5.50
N MET A 3 -21.12 -23.84 4.35
CA MET A 3 -22.03 -22.73 4.06
C MET A 3 -23.44 -23.06 4.57
N SER A 4 -24.08 -22.13 5.27
CA SER A 4 -25.45 -22.29 5.79
C SER A 4 -26.47 -21.93 4.70
N PRO A 5 -27.38 -22.85 4.32
CA PRO A 5 -28.36 -22.59 3.26
C PRO A 5 -29.34 -21.47 3.64
N ASP A 6 -29.76 -21.38 4.91
CA ASP A 6 -30.74 -20.39 5.37
C ASP A 6 -30.22 -18.94 5.33
N LYS A 7 -28.89 -18.77 5.40
CA LYS A 7 -28.22 -17.47 5.34
C LYS A 7 -27.69 -17.14 3.94
N SER A 8 -27.77 -18.09 3.00
CA SER A 8 -27.28 -17.92 1.65
C SER A 8 -28.34 -17.30 0.76
N GLN A 9 -27.95 -16.34 -0.07
CA GLN A 9 -28.82 -15.71 -1.06
C GLN A 9 -28.09 -15.64 -2.40
N CYS A 10 -28.84 -15.78 -3.48
CA CYS A 10 -28.31 -15.66 -4.84
C CYS A 10 -28.85 -14.40 -5.51
N ILE A 11 -27.97 -13.61 -6.11
CA ILE A 11 -28.34 -12.46 -6.95
C ILE A 11 -27.84 -12.70 -8.37
N LYS A 12 -28.73 -12.53 -9.36
CA LYS A 12 -28.37 -12.58 -10.77
C LYS A 12 -28.07 -11.19 -11.29
N LEU A 13 -26.83 -10.97 -11.71
CA LEU A 13 -26.43 -9.75 -12.40
C LEU A 13 -26.80 -9.87 -13.89
N ARG A 14 -27.80 -9.11 -14.33
CA ARG A 14 -28.29 -9.15 -15.71
C ARG A 14 -27.62 -8.07 -16.54
N GLN A 15 -27.06 -8.42 -17.70
CA GLN A 15 -26.66 -7.42 -18.69
C GLN A 15 -27.91 -6.86 -19.37
N LYS A 16 -27.97 -5.54 -19.54
CA LYS A 16 -29.11 -4.81 -20.13
C LYS A 16 -29.62 -5.36 -21.47
N ASN A 17 -28.76 -6.04 -22.24
CA ASN A 17 -29.05 -6.45 -23.61
C ASN A 17 -29.31 -7.97 -23.79
N LYS A 18 -29.26 -8.78 -22.73
CA LYS A 18 -29.58 -10.22 -22.82
C LYS A 18 -30.95 -10.49 -22.25
N ARG A 19 -31.95 -10.63 -23.13
CA ARG A 19 -33.37 -10.83 -22.76
C ARG A 19 -33.70 -12.23 -22.21
N LYS A 20 -32.84 -13.23 -22.43
CA LYS A 20 -33.06 -14.61 -21.97
C LYS A 20 -31.82 -15.12 -21.24
N TYR A 21 -31.91 -15.18 -19.93
CA TYR A 21 -31.00 -15.96 -19.10
C TYR A 21 -31.72 -17.24 -18.67
N PRO A 22 -31.07 -18.41 -18.71
CA PRO A 22 -31.68 -19.62 -18.20
C PRO A 22 -32.00 -19.46 -16.71
N PRO A 23 -33.09 -20.06 -16.22
CA PRO A 23 -33.42 -20.06 -14.80
C PRO A 23 -32.31 -20.80 -14.03
N LEU A 24 -31.44 -20.06 -13.34
CA LEU A 24 -30.49 -20.64 -12.39
C LEU A 24 -31.25 -21.14 -11.16
N SER A 25 -31.11 -22.43 -10.87
CA SER A 25 -31.52 -23.05 -9.62
C SER A 25 -30.25 -23.49 -8.90
N LEU A 26 -29.85 -22.74 -7.87
CA LEU A 26 -28.71 -23.12 -7.04
C LEU A 26 -29.22 -23.96 -5.87
N HIS A 27 -28.66 -25.15 -5.75
CA HIS A 27 -28.90 -26.06 -4.65
C HIS A 27 -27.61 -26.18 -3.83
N LEU A 28 -27.73 -26.01 -2.51
CA LEU A 28 -26.64 -26.16 -1.57
C LEU A 28 -27.00 -27.38 -0.71
N VAL A 29 -26.35 -28.51 -1.02
CA VAL A 29 -26.79 -29.84 -0.57
C VAL A 29 -28.24 -30.09 -1.08
N ASP A 30 -29.23 -30.17 -0.20
CA ASP A 30 -30.64 -30.41 -0.54
C ASP A 30 -31.51 -29.14 -0.49
N ALA A 31 -30.95 -28.00 -0.07
CA ALA A 31 -31.70 -26.75 0.09
C ALA A 31 -31.53 -25.85 -1.13
N LYS A 32 -32.65 -25.38 -1.70
CA LYS A 32 -32.67 -24.41 -2.79
C LYS A 32 -32.38 -23.01 -2.25
N ILE A 33 -31.35 -22.36 -2.77
CA ILE A 33 -31.02 -20.98 -2.39
C ILE A 33 -32.05 -20.03 -3.01
N PRO A 34 -32.67 -19.13 -2.23
CA PRO A 34 -33.60 -18.13 -2.77
C PRO A 34 -32.85 -17.14 -3.68
N GLU A 35 -33.42 -16.90 -4.86
CA GLU A 35 -32.98 -15.83 -5.75
C GLU A 35 -33.62 -14.51 -5.30
N THR A 36 -32.80 -13.50 -5.07
CA THR A 36 -33.24 -12.16 -4.70
C THR A 36 -32.76 -11.14 -5.74
N ASN A 37 -33.57 -10.09 -5.95
CA ASN A 37 -33.17 -8.98 -6.80
C ASN A 37 -32.19 -8.04 -6.11
N GLN A 38 -32.15 -8.05 -4.78
CA GLN A 38 -31.25 -7.22 -3.98
C GLN A 38 -30.55 -8.05 -2.90
N VAL A 39 -29.27 -7.74 -2.66
CA VAL A 39 -28.48 -8.35 -1.59
C VAL A 39 -27.66 -7.26 -0.90
N LYS A 40 -27.61 -7.30 0.42
CA LYS A 40 -26.75 -6.43 1.21
C LYS A 40 -25.40 -7.10 1.45
N TYR A 41 -24.32 -6.50 0.98
CA TYR A 41 -22.96 -6.98 1.16
C TYR A 41 -22.07 -5.88 1.72
N LEU A 42 -21.43 -6.13 2.86
CA LEU A 42 -20.54 -5.18 3.55
C LEU A 42 -21.15 -3.77 3.73
N GLY A 43 -22.47 -3.68 3.93
CA GLY A 43 -23.18 -2.41 4.12
C GLY A 43 -23.64 -1.73 2.82
N LEU A 44 -23.32 -2.29 1.66
CA LEU A 44 -23.80 -1.85 0.36
C LEU A 44 -25.00 -2.70 -0.09
N ILE A 45 -26.00 -2.08 -0.72
CA ILE A 45 -27.17 -2.78 -1.26
C ILE A 45 -26.94 -2.89 -2.77
N MET A 46 -26.72 -4.11 -3.25
CA MET A 46 -26.54 -4.40 -4.67
C MET A 46 -27.86 -4.86 -5.25
N ASP A 47 -28.33 -4.19 -6.31
CA ASP A 47 -29.47 -4.63 -7.12
C ASP A 47 -28.95 -5.43 -8.33
N SER A 48 -29.75 -6.39 -8.77
CA SER A 48 -29.61 -7.25 -9.95
C SER A 48 -29.30 -6.47 -11.23
N GLN A 49 -29.77 -5.23 -11.33
CA GLN A 49 -29.56 -4.33 -12.45
C GLN A 49 -28.36 -3.38 -12.27
N LEU A 50 -27.67 -3.43 -11.13
CA LEU A 50 -26.56 -2.54 -10.77
C LEU A 50 -26.91 -1.05 -10.91
N ASN A 51 -28.19 -0.69 -10.72
CA ASN A 51 -28.65 0.70 -10.76
C ASN A 51 -28.42 1.44 -9.42
N TYR A 52 -28.20 0.67 -8.33
CA TYR A 52 -28.01 1.12 -6.96
C TYR A 52 -29.03 2.13 -6.42
N ARG A 53 -30.23 2.21 -7.01
CA ARG A 53 -31.26 3.18 -6.60
C ARG A 53 -31.66 2.96 -5.15
N ASP A 54 -31.89 1.72 -4.77
CA ASP A 54 -32.27 1.35 -3.40
C ASP A 54 -31.16 1.66 -2.40
N HIS A 55 -29.89 1.51 -2.80
CA HIS A 55 -28.76 1.90 -1.97
C HIS A 55 -28.69 3.42 -1.78
N ILE A 56 -28.84 4.19 -2.85
CA ILE A 56 -28.83 5.66 -2.77
C ILE A 56 -29.97 6.14 -1.88
N ASN A 57 -31.17 5.60 -2.06
CA ASN A 57 -32.33 5.92 -1.22
C ASN A 57 -32.10 5.55 0.26
N TYR A 58 -31.46 4.39 0.52
CA TYR A 58 -31.09 3.97 1.87
C TYR A 58 -30.09 4.94 2.52
N VAL A 59 -29.02 5.31 1.80
CA VAL A 59 -27.98 6.23 2.30
C VAL A 59 -28.55 7.62 2.52
N TYR A 60 -29.33 8.11 1.55
CA TYR A 60 -30.02 9.40 1.63
C TYR A 60 -30.96 9.43 2.84
N GLY A 61 -31.82 8.42 3.00
CA GLY A 61 -32.75 8.33 4.14
C GLY A 61 -32.01 8.29 5.48
N LYS A 62 -30.88 7.58 5.57
CA LYS A 62 -30.05 7.53 6.79
C LYS A 62 -29.41 8.88 7.10
N ALA A 63 -28.90 9.58 6.08
CA ALA A 63 -28.32 10.91 6.22
C ALA A 63 -29.39 11.95 6.57
N ALA A 64 -30.55 11.91 5.91
CA ALA A 64 -31.67 12.80 6.15
C ALA A 64 -32.23 12.69 7.57
N ARG A 65 -32.32 11.48 8.14
CA ARG A 65 -32.69 11.30 9.55
C ARG A 65 -31.68 11.96 10.50
N LYS A 66 -30.38 11.75 10.27
CA LYS A 66 -29.32 12.37 11.08
C LYS A 66 -29.34 13.89 10.97
N LEU A 67 -29.61 14.41 9.77
CA LEU A 67 -29.81 15.83 9.53
C LEU A 67 -31.06 16.35 10.27
N GLY A 68 -32.16 15.60 10.25
CA GLY A 68 -33.39 15.92 10.98
C GLY A 68 -33.18 15.98 12.50
N TYR A 69 -32.42 15.05 13.06
CA TYR A 69 -32.01 15.11 14.47
C TYR A 69 -31.13 16.31 14.76
N LEU A 70 -30.20 16.63 13.86
CA LEU A 70 -29.34 17.79 14.00
C LEU A 70 -30.16 19.09 13.97
N THR A 71 -31.06 19.26 13.01
CA THR A 71 -31.93 20.44 12.93
C THR A 71 -32.86 20.55 14.12
N PHE A 72 -33.38 19.42 14.63
CA PHE A 72 -34.18 19.39 15.86
C PHE A 72 -33.35 19.84 17.08
N LEU A 73 -32.14 19.31 17.27
CA LEU A 73 -31.26 19.70 18.37
C LEU A 73 -30.84 21.18 18.28
N CYS A 74 -30.64 21.68 17.06
CA CYS A 74 -30.31 23.08 16.79
C CYS A 74 -31.52 24.03 16.87
N SER A 75 -32.74 23.53 17.01
CA SER A 75 -33.95 24.33 17.26
C SER A 75 -34.48 24.18 18.68
N TYR A 76 -34.08 23.12 19.38
CA TYR A 76 -34.48 22.82 20.75
C TYR A 76 -34.02 23.94 21.71
N LYS A 77 -34.99 24.51 22.42
CA LYS A 77 -34.82 25.64 23.37
C LYS A 77 -34.27 26.95 22.78
N GLY A 78 -34.37 27.16 21.46
CA GLY A 78 -34.00 28.44 20.82
C GLY A 78 -32.50 28.69 20.73
N ILE A 79 -31.67 27.70 21.04
CA ILE A 79 -30.21 27.79 20.88
C ILE A 79 -29.91 27.64 19.39
N ARG A 80 -29.62 28.74 18.72
CA ARG A 80 -29.16 28.73 17.33
C ARG A 80 -27.63 28.58 17.33
N PRO A 81 -27.06 27.38 17.08
CA PRO A 81 -25.62 27.23 17.03
C PRO A 81 -25.03 28.13 15.94
N SER A 82 -23.82 28.64 16.21
CA SER A 82 -23.07 29.38 15.21
C SER A 82 -22.80 28.51 13.98
N LEU A 83 -22.60 29.15 12.84
CA LEU A 83 -22.31 28.46 11.57
C LEU A 83 -21.11 27.51 11.68
N SER A 84 -20.12 27.84 12.51
CA SER A 84 -18.94 26.99 12.76
C SER A 84 -19.31 25.68 13.47
N VAL A 85 -20.17 25.73 14.49
CA VAL A 85 -20.64 24.55 15.22
C VAL A 85 -21.54 23.69 14.32
N TYR A 86 -22.41 24.31 13.53
CA TYR A 86 -23.24 23.58 12.56
C TYR A 86 -22.39 22.84 11.52
N ASN A 87 -21.36 23.52 10.98
CA ASN A 87 -20.40 22.92 10.05
C ASN A 87 -19.60 21.78 10.68
N LEU A 88 -19.18 21.92 11.95
CA LEU A 88 -18.49 20.86 12.67
C LEU A 88 -19.40 19.63 12.84
N LEU A 89 -20.63 19.82 13.31
CA LEU A 89 -21.59 18.73 13.50
C LEU A 89 -21.96 18.05 12.19
N TYR A 90 -22.15 18.82 11.11
CA TYR A 90 -22.34 18.26 9.77
C TYR A 90 -21.15 17.41 9.32
N LYS A 91 -19.92 17.92 9.45
CA LYS A 91 -18.68 17.23 9.09
C LYS A 91 -18.44 15.96 9.93
N THR A 92 -18.87 15.93 11.18
CA THR A 92 -18.65 14.80 12.08
C THR A 92 -19.75 13.74 11.97
N ILE A 93 -21.01 14.15 11.82
CA ILE A 93 -22.16 13.24 11.94
C ILE A 93 -22.68 12.79 10.58
N ILE A 94 -22.76 13.70 9.61
CA ILE A 94 -23.44 13.45 8.33
C ILE A 94 -22.43 13.07 7.25
N ARG A 95 -21.38 13.90 7.08
CA ARG A 95 -20.34 13.71 6.05
C ARG A 95 -19.75 12.29 6.02
N PRO A 96 -19.41 11.63 7.16
CA PRO A 96 -18.82 10.30 7.09
C PRO A 96 -19.76 9.25 6.49
N ASN A 97 -21.08 9.35 6.69
CA ASN A 97 -22.01 8.39 6.09
C ASN A 97 -22.08 8.54 4.57
N LEU A 98 -21.96 9.77 4.07
CA LEU A 98 -21.98 10.05 2.64
C LEU A 98 -20.63 9.70 2.01
N GLU A 99 -19.51 10.07 2.65
CA GLU A 99 -18.16 9.80 2.13
C GLU A 99 -17.82 8.32 2.13
N ILE A 100 -18.12 7.58 3.21
CA ILE A 100 -17.85 6.13 3.27
C ILE A 100 -18.66 5.39 2.20
N GLN A 101 -19.92 5.75 2.00
CA GLN A 101 -20.79 5.08 1.01
C GLN A 101 -20.41 5.48 -0.42
N ARG A 102 -20.04 6.75 -0.65
CA ARG A 102 -19.46 7.19 -1.93
C ARG A 102 -18.17 6.42 -2.21
N ILE A 103 -17.27 6.29 -1.25
CA ILE A 103 -16.02 5.55 -1.39
C ILE A 103 -16.33 4.06 -1.63
N ALA A 104 -17.28 3.45 -0.92
CA ALA A 104 -17.67 2.06 -1.14
C ALA A 104 -18.29 1.83 -2.54
N MET A 105 -19.12 2.75 -3.03
CA MET A 105 -19.66 2.71 -4.39
C MET A 105 -18.58 2.93 -5.45
N CYS A 106 -17.73 3.95 -5.30
CA CYS A 106 -16.59 4.18 -6.20
C CYS A 106 -15.61 3.01 -6.16
N ARG A 107 -15.45 2.35 -5.00
CA ARG A 107 -14.69 1.11 -4.86
C ARG A 107 -15.37 -0.01 -5.61
N ILE A 108 -16.63 -0.33 -5.39
CA ILE A 108 -17.27 -1.49 -6.05
C ILE A 108 -17.44 -1.26 -7.56
N LEU A 109 -17.85 -0.06 -7.98
CA LEU A 109 -18.00 0.30 -9.38
C LEU A 109 -16.66 0.49 -10.09
N GLY A 110 -15.66 1.07 -9.40
CA GLY A 110 -14.31 1.26 -9.91
C GLY A 110 -13.47 -0.02 -9.90
N VAL A 111 -13.65 -0.91 -8.93
CA VAL A 111 -13.05 -2.26 -8.89
C VAL A 111 -13.56 -3.12 -10.05
N MET A 112 -14.77 -2.85 -10.55
CA MET A 112 -15.25 -3.48 -11.78
C MET A 112 -14.64 -2.89 -13.07
N GLN A 113 -13.88 -1.78 -12.99
CA GLN A 113 -13.21 -1.14 -14.14
C GLN A 113 -11.68 -1.10 -14.06
N ILE A 114 -11.07 -1.25 -12.88
CA ILE A 114 -9.62 -1.05 -12.67
C ILE A 114 -8.91 -2.40 -12.51
N THR A 115 -7.63 -2.45 -12.90
CA THR A 115 -6.78 -3.65 -12.75
C THR A 115 -6.70 -4.10 -11.28
N ALA A 116 -6.47 -5.40 -11.07
CA ALA A 116 -6.50 -6.04 -9.76
C ALA A 116 -5.56 -5.41 -8.72
N TYR A 117 -4.49 -4.72 -9.14
CA TYR A 117 -3.49 -4.14 -8.26
C TYR A 117 -3.97 -2.86 -7.56
N ASP A 118 -4.60 -1.95 -8.30
CA ASP A 118 -5.16 -0.72 -7.71
C ASP A 118 -6.36 -1.04 -6.82
N THR A 119 -7.11 -2.10 -7.17
CA THR A 119 -8.17 -2.67 -6.34
C THR A 119 -7.64 -3.08 -4.96
N VAL A 120 -6.51 -3.80 -4.89
CA VAL A 120 -5.88 -4.22 -3.64
C VAL A 120 -5.36 -3.02 -2.84
N ASN A 121 -4.70 -2.07 -3.50
CA ASN A 121 -4.20 -0.85 -2.84
C ASN A 121 -5.33 -0.03 -2.20
N ILE A 122 -6.46 0.11 -2.89
CA ILE A 122 -7.61 0.88 -2.39
C ILE A 122 -8.33 0.14 -1.24
N ILE A 123 -8.45 -1.18 -1.31
CA ILE A 123 -9.03 -2.00 -0.23
C ILE A 123 -8.15 -1.92 1.03
N ALA A 124 -6.83 -1.97 0.85
CA ALA A 124 -5.84 -1.88 1.93
C ALA A 124 -5.69 -0.46 2.52
N GLN A 125 -6.48 0.53 2.07
CA GLN A 125 -6.34 1.94 2.44
C GLN A 125 -4.94 2.52 2.18
N MET A 126 -4.17 1.93 1.27
CA MET A 126 -2.85 2.44 0.93
C MET A 126 -2.98 3.72 0.09
N PRO A 127 -2.18 4.75 0.37
CA PRO A 127 -2.17 5.95 -0.46
C PRO A 127 -1.76 5.64 -1.90
N TYR A 128 -2.20 6.51 -2.81
CA TYR A 128 -1.90 6.38 -4.23
C TYR A 128 -0.39 6.30 -4.45
N LEU A 129 0.04 5.53 -5.46
CA LEU A 129 1.45 5.22 -5.68
C LEU A 129 2.31 6.48 -5.78
N GLU A 130 1.78 7.52 -6.44
CA GLU A 130 2.48 8.81 -6.58
C GLU A 130 2.66 9.53 -5.23
N LEU A 131 1.71 9.43 -4.30
CA LEU A 131 1.86 10.00 -2.95
C LEU A 131 2.95 9.28 -2.18
N ARG A 132 2.94 7.93 -2.25
CA ARG A 132 3.97 7.11 -1.60
C ARG A 132 5.35 7.44 -2.14
N ARG A 133 5.45 7.62 -3.45
CA ARG A 133 6.69 8.05 -4.10
C ARG A 133 7.13 9.42 -3.58
N GLN A 134 6.21 10.39 -3.51
CA GLN A 134 6.49 11.72 -2.97
C GLN A 134 6.94 11.67 -1.50
N GLU A 135 6.30 10.83 -0.68
CA GLU A 135 6.68 10.61 0.73
C GLU A 135 8.08 9.99 0.86
N GLU A 136 8.41 8.99 0.03
CA GLU A 136 9.75 8.38 0.04
C GLU A 136 10.83 9.33 -0.49
N GLU A 137 10.52 10.13 -1.52
CA GLU A 137 11.41 11.19 -2.01
C GLU A 137 11.67 12.23 -0.91
N LEU A 138 10.64 12.61 -0.14
CA LEU A 138 10.77 13.50 1.01
C LEU A 138 11.65 12.89 2.12
N LYS A 139 11.40 11.62 2.48
CA LYS A 139 12.21 10.90 3.48
C LYS A 139 13.67 10.79 3.05
N LEU A 140 13.92 10.50 1.78
CA LEU A 140 15.26 10.43 1.21
C LEU A 140 15.97 11.78 1.31
N PHE A 141 15.28 12.87 0.94
CA PHE A 141 15.82 14.23 1.06
C PHE A 141 16.19 14.59 2.50
N GLN A 142 15.31 14.30 3.45
CA GLN A 142 15.57 14.53 4.88
C GLN A 142 16.77 13.71 5.38
N ARG A 143 16.88 12.43 5.00
CA ARG A 143 18.03 11.58 5.35
C ARG A 143 19.33 12.14 4.78
N CYS A 144 19.33 12.56 3.52
CA CYS A 144 20.47 13.20 2.87
C CYS A 144 20.93 14.46 3.63
N LYS A 145 20.00 15.31 4.04
CA LYS A 145 20.29 16.51 4.85
C LYS A 145 20.86 16.15 6.23
N ILE A 146 20.26 15.20 6.95
CA ILE A 146 20.75 14.78 8.28
C ILE A 146 22.14 14.13 8.18
N PHE A 147 22.36 13.30 7.16
CA PHE A 147 23.64 12.62 6.95
C PHE A 147 24.73 13.56 6.45
N SER A 148 24.39 14.64 5.73
CA SER A 148 25.40 15.62 5.33
C SER A 148 26.08 16.27 6.52
N ASP A 149 25.34 16.43 7.63
CA ASP A 149 25.85 17.07 8.83
C ASP A 149 26.68 16.08 9.69
N ARG A 150 26.34 14.79 9.67
CA ARG A 150 26.99 13.75 10.49
C ARG A 150 28.13 13.00 9.79
N PHE A 151 28.00 12.79 8.48
CA PHE A 151 28.90 11.94 7.68
C PHE A 151 29.21 12.63 6.35
N PRO A 152 30.11 13.64 6.34
CA PRO A 152 30.36 14.44 5.14
C PRO A 152 30.94 13.62 3.97
N ASN A 153 31.64 12.53 4.28
CA ASN A 153 32.28 11.67 3.27
C ASN A 153 31.37 10.55 2.74
N HIS A 154 30.14 10.42 3.24
CA HIS A 154 29.22 9.39 2.77
C HIS A 154 28.68 9.75 1.37
N ASN A 155 28.51 8.75 0.48
CA ASN A 155 28.08 8.99 -0.91
C ASN A 155 26.77 9.80 -1.02
N LEU A 156 25.80 9.54 -0.13
CA LEU A 156 24.54 10.32 -0.08
C LEU A 156 24.76 11.78 0.34
N SER A 157 25.71 12.03 1.25
CA SER A 157 26.06 13.37 1.71
C SER A 157 26.76 14.15 0.61
N GLN A 158 27.68 13.51 -0.10
CA GLN A 158 28.36 14.11 -1.25
C GLN A 158 27.37 14.41 -2.38
N ALA A 159 26.46 13.48 -2.69
CA ALA A 159 25.40 13.70 -3.67
C ALA A 159 24.48 14.88 -3.28
N TYR A 160 24.12 14.99 -2.00
CA TYR A 160 23.35 16.11 -1.48
C TYR A 160 24.11 17.43 -1.53
N GLN A 161 25.41 17.45 -1.20
CA GLN A 161 26.25 18.64 -1.28
C GLN A 161 26.42 19.12 -2.73
N LEU A 162 26.65 18.20 -3.67
CA LEU A 162 26.68 18.50 -5.11
C LEU A 162 25.35 19.09 -5.56
N TRP A 163 24.24 18.42 -5.23
CA TRP A 163 22.91 18.93 -5.53
C TRP A 163 22.67 20.31 -4.91
N LYS A 164 23.05 20.51 -3.64
CA LYS A 164 22.88 21.77 -2.92
C LYS A 164 23.67 22.88 -3.60
N ARG A 165 24.93 22.65 -3.95
CA ARG A 165 25.78 23.61 -4.67
C ARG A 165 25.17 24.02 -6.01
N ASP A 166 24.58 23.07 -6.73
CA ASP A 166 23.97 23.33 -8.03
C ASP A 166 22.61 24.05 -7.91
N HIS A 167 21.98 24.00 -6.74
CA HIS A 167 20.65 24.60 -6.46
C HIS A 167 20.70 25.80 -5.51
N ASP A 168 21.88 26.22 -5.02
CA ASP A 168 22.07 27.43 -4.21
C ASP A 168 22.21 28.64 -5.13
N VAL A 169 21.08 29.01 -5.74
CA VAL A 169 21.03 30.11 -6.70
C VAL A 169 20.86 31.43 -5.93
N GLN A 170 21.68 32.43 -6.27
CA GLN A 170 21.60 33.74 -5.62
C GLN A 170 20.20 34.37 -5.73
N PRO A 171 19.75 35.10 -4.69
CA PRO A 171 18.44 35.75 -4.68
C PRO A 171 18.24 36.61 -5.94
N GLY A 172 17.16 36.37 -6.68
CA GLY A 172 16.80 37.11 -7.91
C GLY A 172 17.18 36.43 -9.22
N LYS A 173 17.99 35.38 -9.22
CA LYS A 173 18.22 34.55 -10.42
C LYS A 173 17.19 33.43 -10.47
N ARG A 174 16.42 33.35 -11.57
CA ARG A 174 15.50 32.24 -11.83
C ARG A 174 16.23 31.17 -12.63
N PHE A 175 16.21 29.94 -12.15
CA PHE A 175 16.71 28.79 -12.91
C PHE A 175 15.52 28.07 -13.55
N CYS A 176 15.57 27.88 -14.86
CA CYS A 176 14.60 27.07 -15.59
C CYS A 176 15.24 25.73 -15.93
N TRP A 177 14.73 24.65 -15.34
CA TRP A 177 15.22 23.30 -15.62
C TRP A 177 14.38 22.69 -16.75
N LEU A 178 15.00 22.41 -17.91
CA LEU A 178 14.31 21.84 -19.08
C LEU A 178 14.34 20.30 -19.13
N GLY A 179 15.03 19.65 -18.18
CA GLY A 179 15.12 18.19 -18.08
C GLY A 179 14.21 17.56 -17.03
N LYS A 180 14.34 16.25 -16.84
CA LYS A 180 13.68 15.54 -15.73
C LYS A 180 14.29 16.00 -14.41
N LEU A 181 13.46 16.43 -13.47
CA LEU A 181 13.92 16.83 -12.14
C LEU A 181 14.48 15.61 -11.38
N SER A 182 15.55 15.84 -10.63
CA SER A 182 16.07 14.82 -9.70
C SER A 182 15.07 14.59 -8.57
N SER A 183 15.11 13.40 -7.95
CA SER A 183 14.26 13.10 -6.78
C SER A 183 14.48 14.08 -5.63
N LEU A 184 15.70 14.60 -5.46
CA LEU A 184 15.99 15.63 -4.44
C LEU A 184 15.36 16.99 -4.80
N SER A 185 15.35 17.36 -6.08
CA SER A 185 14.73 18.59 -6.56
C SER A 185 13.20 18.53 -6.42
N LEU A 186 12.59 17.40 -6.76
CA LEU A 186 11.15 17.15 -6.56
C LEU A 186 10.77 17.20 -5.08
N ALA A 187 11.54 16.53 -4.23
CA ALA A 187 11.32 16.55 -2.78
C ALA A 187 11.40 17.98 -2.22
N ARG A 188 12.39 18.80 -2.65
CA ARG A 188 12.52 20.20 -2.22
C ARG A 188 11.30 21.03 -2.64
N ILE A 189 10.82 20.87 -3.87
CA ILE A 189 9.61 21.57 -4.35
C ILE A 189 8.41 21.17 -3.50
N ASN A 190 8.22 19.87 -3.24
CA ASN A 190 7.13 19.36 -2.43
C ASN A 190 7.18 19.90 -0.98
N ILE A 191 8.38 20.02 -0.38
CA ILE A 191 8.56 20.66 0.94
C ILE A 191 8.10 22.12 0.89
N SER A 192 8.55 22.88 -0.11
CA SER A 192 8.23 24.30 -0.25
C SER A 192 6.73 24.53 -0.51
N SER A 193 6.09 23.66 -1.29
CA SER A 193 4.65 23.72 -1.57
C SER A 193 3.78 23.28 -0.39
N ALA A 194 4.34 22.51 0.55
CA ALA A 194 3.64 22.04 1.75
C ALA A 194 3.71 23.03 2.93
N GLU A 195 4.32 24.21 2.76
CA GLU A 195 4.53 25.20 3.84
C GLU A 195 5.24 24.63 5.08
N LEU A 196 6.08 23.60 4.89
CA LEU A 196 6.79 22.92 5.98
C LEU A 196 8.16 23.58 6.31
N GLU A 197 8.46 24.75 5.76
CA GLU A 197 9.64 25.54 6.11
C GLU A 197 9.51 26.09 7.53
N GLY A 198 9.87 25.28 8.53
CA GLY A 198 9.79 25.66 9.95
C GLY A 198 9.47 24.51 10.89
N PHE A 199 9.05 23.35 10.37
CA PHE A 199 9.03 22.13 11.17
C PHE A 199 10.45 21.62 11.32
N ASP A 200 11.12 22.09 12.37
CA ASP A 200 12.28 21.42 12.94
C ASP A 200 11.77 20.08 13.51
N ILE A 201 11.72 19.08 12.65
CA ILE A 201 11.60 17.69 13.07
C ILE A 201 12.94 17.36 13.70
N THR A 202 13.13 17.86 14.93
CA THR A 202 14.02 17.21 15.88
C THR A 202 13.49 15.80 15.94
N LEU A 203 14.15 14.89 15.22
CA LEU A 203 14.01 13.48 15.46
C LEU A 203 14.34 13.33 16.94
N LYS A 204 13.30 13.25 17.79
CA LYS A 204 13.43 12.49 19.02
C LYS A 204 14.08 11.20 18.55
N SER A 205 15.27 10.91 19.05
CA SER A 205 15.95 9.63 18.91
C SER A 205 15.12 8.58 19.66
N GLY A 206 13.87 8.40 19.27
CA GLY A 206 13.08 7.23 19.54
C GLY A 206 13.45 6.26 18.44
N GLN A 207 13.97 5.11 18.86
CA GLN A 207 14.41 4.01 18.02
C GLN A 207 13.49 3.81 16.81
N THR A 208 14.11 3.74 15.64
CA THR A 208 13.49 3.33 14.39
C THR A 208 12.86 1.95 14.55
N HIS A 209 11.56 1.92 14.81
CA HIS A 209 10.72 0.76 14.53
C HIS A 209 9.72 1.18 13.47
N ILE A 210 10.02 0.84 12.22
CA ILE A 210 9.07 0.91 11.12
C ILE A 210 9.05 -0.46 10.47
N CYS A 211 8.07 -1.23 10.94
CA CYS A 211 7.35 -2.18 10.12
C CYS A 211 6.55 -1.42 9.07
N THR A 212 6.44 -1.94 7.86
CA THR A 212 5.11 -2.22 7.30
C THR A 212 5.24 -3.11 6.06
N SER A 213 4.41 -4.17 6.08
CA SER A 213 3.46 -4.51 5.00
C SER A 213 4.05 -4.77 3.59
N THR A 214 3.74 -5.81 2.83
CA THR A 214 2.75 -6.92 2.90
C THR A 214 3.00 -7.75 1.63
N HIS A 215 2.71 -9.05 1.69
CA HIS A 215 2.40 -9.97 0.58
C HIS A 215 2.48 -9.43 -0.88
N VAL A 216 3.33 -10.08 -1.69
CA VAL A 216 3.41 -9.96 -3.15
C VAL A 216 2.53 -11.03 -3.80
N SER A 217 1.56 -10.61 -4.60
CA SER A 217 0.86 -11.44 -5.59
C SER A 217 1.51 -11.25 -6.95
N VAL A 218 1.81 -12.34 -7.66
CA VAL A 218 2.40 -12.32 -9.01
C VAL A 218 1.42 -11.71 -10.01
N THR A 219 1.78 -10.56 -10.59
CA THR A 219 1.06 -9.93 -11.72
C THR A 219 1.78 -10.23 -13.05
N PRO A 220 1.04 -10.56 -14.12
CA PRO A 220 1.63 -10.75 -15.43
C PRO A 220 2.16 -9.42 -16.00
N HIS A 221 3.28 -9.49 -16.72
CA HIS A 221 4.02 -8.33 -17.22
C HIS A 221 3.23 -7.54 -18.28
N SER A 222 3.26 -6.21 -18.17
CA SER A 222 2.61 -5.30 -19.13
C SER A 222 3.35 -5.27 -20.46
N THR A 223 2.63 -5.41 -21.58
CA THR A 223 3.14 -5.29 -22.95
C THR A 223 3.59 -3.87 -23.34
N LYS A 224 3.49 -2.89 -22.42
CA LYS A 224 3.82 -1.48 -22.66
C LYS A 224 5.09 -1.00 -21.95
N SER A 225 5.88 -1.89 -21.33
CA SER A 225 7.14 -1.49 -20.69
C SER A 225 8.19 -1.08 -21.74
N PRO A 226 8.80 0.11 -21.65
CA PRO A 226 9.88 0.54 -22.54
C PRO A 226 11.25 -0.05 -22.17
N PHE A 227 11.34 -0.79 -21.05
CA PHE A 227 12.55 -1.51 -20.65
C PHE A 227 12.58 -2.88 -21.32
N GLN A 228 13.65 -3.17 -22.07
CA GLN A 228 13.89 -4.50 -22.65
C GLN A 228 13.86 -5.55 -21.53
N ARG A 229 13.21 -6.70 -21.77
CA ARG A 229 13.15 -7.83 -20.82
C ARG A 229 14.53 -8.03 -20.21
N TRP A 230 14.68 -7.79 -18.91
CA TRP A 230 15.75 -8.43 -18.17
C TRP A 230 15.47 -9.92 -18.31
N SER A 231 16.29 -10.63 -19.10
CA SER A 231 16.21 -12.07 -19.19
C SER A 231 16.48 -12.59 -17.78
N VAL A 232 15.49 -13.21 -17.16
CA VAL A 232 15.74 -14.03 -15.97
C VAL A 232 16.84 -15.00 -16.38
N PRO A 233 18.03 -14.94 -15.76
CA PRO A 233 19.14 -15.78 -16.18
C PRO A 233 18.68 -17.23 -16.06
N THR A 234 18.92 -18.01 -17.12
CA THR A 234 18.58 -19.44 -17.07
C THR A 234 19.40 -20.10 -15.96
N PRO A 235 18.94 -21.23 -15.37
CA PRO A 235 19.75 -21.96 -14.39
C PRO A 235 21.17 -22.23 -14.89
N SER A 236 21.34 -22.49 -16.19
CA SER A 236 22.65 -22.63 -16.83
C SER A 236 23.49 -21.34 -16.85
N GLN A 237 22.88 -20.16 -17.00
CA GLN A 237 23.59 -18.87 -16.94
C GLN A 237 23.97 -18.51 -15.50
N ILE A 238 23.13 -18.83 -14.52
CA ILE A 238 23.44 -18.67 -13.09
C ILE A 238 24.62 -19.58 -12.75
N LEU A 239 24.55 -20.86 -13.11
CA LEU A 239 25.63 -21.82 -12.89
C LEU A 239 26.93 -21.45 -13.63
N ALA A 240 26.83 -20.92 -14.85
CA ALA A 240 28.00 -20.46 -15.61
C ALA A 240 28.60 -19.15 -15.07
N SER A 241 27.87 -18.41 -14.23
CA SER A 241 28.39 -17.21 -13.54
C SER A 241 29.06 -17.54 -12.20
N LEU A 242 28.95 -18.78 -11.73
CA LEU A 242 29.69 -19.28 -10.56
C LEU A 242 31.10 -19.67 -11.03
N ASP A 243 32.09 -18.84 -10.72
CA ASP A 243 33.49 -19.20 -10.86
C ASP A 243 33.98 -20.00 -9.64
N GLU A 244 35.21 -20.50 -9.70
CA GLU A 244 35.80 -21.28 -8.59
C GLU A 244 36.00 -20.45 -7.31
N ASN A 245 35.87 -19.13 -7.40
CA ASN A 245 36.00 -18.20 -6.29
C ASN A 245 34.63 -17.70 -5.78
N CYS A 246 33.53 -18.26 -6.27
CA CYS A 246 32.19 -17.81 -5.92
C CYS A 246 31.65 -18.56 -4.68
N VAL A 247 31.28 -17.79 -3.65
CA VAL A 247 30.53 -18.32 -2.52
C VAL A 247 29.04 -18.26 -2.86
N VAL A 248 28.38 -19.42 -2.84
CA VAL A 248 26.95 -19.50 -3.08
C VAL A 248 26.23 -19.49 -1.74
N VAL A 249 25.39 -18.47 -1.53
CA VAL A 249 24.53 -18.38 -0.35
C VAL A 249 23.08 -18.43 -0.77
N PHE A 250 22.38 -19.49 -0.37
CA PHE A 250 20.92 -19.52 -0.43
C PHE A 250 20.39 -18.96 0.89
N ALA A 251 19.58 -17.93 0.78
CA ALA A 251 18.93 -17.30 1.91
C ALA A 251 17.43 -17.44 1.74
N ASP A 252 16.77 -17.95 2.77
CA ASP A 252 15.31 -18.03 2.88
C ASP A 252 14.92 -17.61 4.29
N ALA A 253 13.69 -17.12 4.46
CA ALA A 253 13.19 -16.82 5.78
C ALA A 253 11.69 -16.98 5.90
N SER A 254 11.28 -17.49 7.06
CA SER A 254 9.88 -17.73 7.37
C SER A 254 9.43 -16.88 8.55
N THR A 255 8.12 -16.70 8.69
CA THR A 255 7.53 -16.00 9.83
C THR A 255 6.16 -16.57 10.12
N MET A 256 5.91 -16.96 11.38
CA MET A 256 4.61 -17.50 11.78
C MET A 256 4.19 -17.02 13.19
N PRO A 257 2.98 -16.44 13.35
CA PRO A 257 2.09 -15.91 12.30
C PRO A 257 2.72 -14.73 11.55
N ASN A 258 2.07 -14.13 10.55
CA ASN A 258 2.59 -12.97 9.81
C ASN A 258 1.71 -11.73 10.09
N PRO A 259 2.16 -10.72 10.87
CA PRO A 259 3.46 -10.62 11.56
C PRO A 259 3.58 -11.54 12.80
N GLY A 260 4.80 -11.93 13.15
CA GLY A 260 5.08 -12.87 14.25
C GLY A 260 6.56 -13.20 14.42
N ILE A 261 6.87 -14.35 15.00
CA ILE A 261 8.25 -14.80 15.22
C ILE A 261 8.80 -15.27 13.88
N GLY A 262 9.94 -14.71 13.48
CA GLY A 262 10.61 -15.05 12.23
C GLY A 262 11.89 -15.85 12.44
N TRP A 263 12.25 -16.62 11.43
CA TRP A 263 13.47 -17.40 11.37
C TRP A 263 14.13 -17.20 10.01
N VAL A 264 15.44 -17.11 10.01
CA VAL A 264 16.29 -17.07 8.81
C VAL A 264 16.94 -18.44 8.64
N GLY A 265 16.82 -19.02 7.46
CA GLY A 265 17.60 -20.17 7.01
C GLY A 265 18.67 -19.71 6.01
N LEU A 266 19.94 -19.99 6.29
CA LEU A 266 21.02 -19.80 5.32
C LEU A 266 21.66 -21.14 5.00
N PHE A 267 21.86 -21.39 3.71
CA PHE A 267 22.63 -22.52 3.21
C PHE A 267 23.81 -21.97 2.42
N ILE A 268 25.01 -22.29 2.88
CA ILE A 268 26.24 -21.74 2.31
C ILE A 268 27.05 -22.88 1.71
N GLN A 269 27.40 -22.72 0.44
CA GLN A 269 28.29 -23.59 -0.27
C GLN A 269 29.51 -22.80 -0.73
N ASP A 270 30.67 -23.24 -0.28
CA ASP A 270 31.99 -22.75 -0.64
C ASP A 270 32.86 -23.95 -0.98
N GLN A 271 33.75 -23.82 -1.97
CA GLN A 271 34.67 -24.88 -2.38
C GLN A 271 35.63 -25.29 -1.27
N SER A 272 35.94 -24.38 -0.33
CA SER A 272 36.77 -24.71 0.82
C SER A 272 36.08 -25.65 1.82
N LEU A 273 34.76 -25.79 1.73
CA LEU A 273 33.94 -26.57 2.65
C LEU A 273 33.55 -27.91 2.03
N SER A 274 33.78 -28.98 2.77
CA SER A 274 33.41 -30.34 2.34
C SER A 274 31.90 -30.61 2.39
N ASN A 275 31.15 -29.82 3.17
CA ASN A 275 29.70 -29.94 3.34
C ASN A 275 29.05 -28.55 3.35
N TRP A 276 27.76 -28.52 3.06
CA TRP A 276 26.95 -27.31 3.14
C TRP A 276 26.86 -26.85 4.60
N LEU A 277 27.02 -25.55 4.83
CA LEU A 277 26.77 -24.94 6.14
C LEU A 277 25.33 -24.48 6.20
N GLU A 278 24.62 -24.95 7.21
CA GLU A 278 23.22 -24.61 7.46
C GLU A 278 23.12 -23.77 8.73
N PHE A 279 22.51 -22.60 8.62
CA PHE A 279 22.24 -21.72 9.75
C PHE A 279 20.74 -21.49 9.89
N GLU A 280 20.22 -21.75 11.08
CA GLU A 280 18.88 -21.31 11.49
C GLU A 280 19.01 -20.24 12.56
N ILE A 281 18.58 -19.03 12.24
CA ILE A 281 18.77 -17.86 13.10
C ILE A 281 17.39 -17.27 13.44
N PRO A 282 16.99 -17.26 14.73
CA PRO A 282 15.76 -16.61 15.12
C PRO A 282 15.91 -15.10 14.98
N ILE A 283 14.91 -14.46 14.38
CA ILE A 283 14.85 -13.01 14.27
C ILE A 283 14.38 -12.45 15.60
N GLN A 284 15.16 -11.53 16.17
CA GLN A 284 14.76 -10.88 17.42
C GLN A 284 13.58 -9.92 17.20
N GLY A 285 12.49 -10.19 17.92
CA GLY A 285 11.27 -9.40 17.88
C GLY A 285 10.23 -9.91 16.87
N ILE A 286 9.15 -9.16 16.76
CA ILE A 286 8.07 -9.48 15.81
C ILE A 286 8.45 -8.92 14.44
N THR A 287 8.51 -9.79 13.45
CA THR A 287 8.83 -9.46 12.05
C THR A 287 7.68 -9.85 11.13
N THR A 288 7.79 -9.49 9.85
CA THR A 288 6.88 -9.95 8.78
C THR A 288 7.65 -10.90 7.87
N SER A 289 6.97 -11.68 7.05
CA SER A 289 7.64 -12.55 6.06
C SER A 289 8.66 -11.78 5.20
N ILE A 290 8.30 -10.58 4.72
CA ILE A 290 9.21 -9.72 3.93
C ILE A 290 10.37 -9.21 4.79
N GLY A 291 10.11 -8.81 6.04
CA GLY A 291 11.16 -8.37 6.96
C GLY A 291 12.18 -9.47 7.24
N SER A 292 11.72 -10.72 7.29
CA SER A 292 12.56 -11.89 7.52
C SER A 292 13.44 -12.21 6.31
N GLU A 293 12.90 -12.09 5.10
CA GLU A 293 13.66 -12.23 3.85
C GLU A 293 14.77 -11.18 3.73
N ILE A 294 14.44 -9.92 4.03
CA ILE A 294 15.43 -8.82 4.07
C ILE A 294 16.52 -9.12 5.11
N GLN A 295 16.11 -9.64 6.28
CA GLN A 295 17.05 -10.02 7.33
C GLN A 295 17.92 -11.21 6.93
N ALA A 296 17.40 -12.17 6.16
CA ALA A 296 18.18 -13.29 5.62
C ALA A 296 19.27 -12.80 4.67
N ILE A 297 18.91 -11.94 3.72
CA ILE A 297 19.87 -11.33 2.80
C ILE A 297 20.91 -10.51 3.57
N LYS A 298 20.49 -9.75 4.58
CA LYS A 298 21.40 -8.98 5.42
C LYS A 298 22.41 -9.88 6.14
N ILE A 299 21.96 -10.95 6.79
CA ILE A 299 22.84 -11.87 7.51
C ILE A 299 23.75 -12.62 6.53
N ALA A 300 23.25 -13.00 5.35
CA ALA A 300 24.06 -13.59 4.29
C ALA A 300 25.21 -12.66 3.87
N LEU A 301 24.90 -11.37 3.64
CA LEU A 301 25.91 -10.37 3.29
C LEU A 301 26.92 -10.12 4.43
N GLU A 302 26.45 -10.05 5.69
CA GLU A 302 27.32 -9.92 6.86
C GLU A 302 28.25 -11.13 7.02
N TYR A 303 27.74 -12.34 6.75
CA TYR A 303 28.55 -13.56 6.77
C TYR A 303 29.63 -13.52 5.67
N VAL A 304 29.25 -13.18 4.43
CA VAL A 304 30.20 -13.09 3.32
C VAL A 304 31.28 -12.04 3.63
N ALA A 305 30.88 -10.87 4.11
CA ALA A 305 31.81 -9.79 4.47
C ALA A 305 32.78 -10.18 5.60
N LYS A 306 32.33 -11.00 6.57
CA LYS A 306 33.16 -11.40 7.71
C LYS A 306 34.16 -12.50 7.38
N ASN A 307 33.82 -13.42 6.47
CA ASN A 307 34.60 -14.64 6.23
C ASN A 307 35.40 -14.60 4.92
N TYR A 308 35.08 -13.70 3.98
CA TYR A 308 35.68 -13.69 2.63
C TYR A 308 36.20 -12.31 2.18
N GLN A 309 36.28 -11.32 3.08
CA GLN A 309 37.06 -10.08 2.87
C GLN A 309 38.46 -10.23 3.44
#